data_AF-A0A6N4X1R3-F1
#
_entry.id   AF-A0A6N4X1R3-F1
#
_cell.length_a   1.000
_cell.length_b   1.000
_cell.length_c   1.000
_cell.angle_alpha   90.00
_cell.angle_beta   90.00
_cell.angle_gamma   90.00
#
_symmetry.space_group_name_H-M   'P 1'
#
loop_
_entity.id
_entity.type
_entity.pdbx_description
1 polymer ?
#
loop_
_entity_poly.entity_id
_entity_poly.type
_entity_poly.pdbx_seq_one_letter_code
_entity_poly.pdbx_strand_id
1 'polypeptide(L)' 'MNPDVSKMSSMERLQAMESFWDAMCQDEKNAPSSPGWHGAVLEERRQTIASGDAKWLSLDELKKRLRR' A
#
# COMPACT_ATOMS: atom_id res chain seq x y z
N MET A 1 2.12 -10.88 -25.68
CA MET A 1 2.37 -12.16 -25.00
C MET A 1 2.30 -11.86 -23.52
N ASN A 2 1.27 -12.31 -22.80
CA ASN A 2 1.17 -12.07 -21.36
C ASN A 2 2.20 -12.97 -20.67
N PRO A 3 3.17 -12.41 -19.90
CA PRO A 3 4.12 -13.23 -19.19
C PRO A 3 3.39 -14.11 -18.19
N ASP A 4 3.68 -15.41 -18.22
CA ASP A 4 3.12 -16.37 -17.27
C ASP A 4 3.82 -16.20 -15.92
N VAL A 5 3.25 -15.33 -15.07
CA VAL A 5 3.76 -14.97 -13.73
C VAL A 5 3.95 -16.20 -12.83
N SER A 6 3.23 -17.31 -13.11
CA SER A 6 3.38 -18.56 -12.35
C SER A 6 4.75 -19.21 -12.53
N LYS A 7 5.43 -18.94 -13.66
CA LYS A 7 6.76 -19.48 -13.99
C LYS A 7 7.94 -18.63 -13.50
N MET A 8 7.67 -17.41 -13.03
CA MET A 8 8.69 -16.52 -12.49
C MET A 8 9.17 -17.00 -11.12
N SER A 9 10.45 -16.82 -10.84
CA SER A 9 10.99 -16.84 -9.48
C SER A 9 10.39 -15.71 -8.64
N SER A 10 10.53 -15.80 -7.32
CA SER A 10 10.06 -14.73 -6.43
C SER A 10 10.78 -13.40 -6.69
N MET A 11 12.05 -13.43 -7.08
CA MET A 11 12.81 -12.22 -7.43
C MET A 11 12.29 -11.58 -8.72
N GLU A 12 12.04 -12.37 -9.76
CA GLU A 12 11.47 -11.88 -11.02
C GLU A 12 10.07 -11.31 -10.83
N ARG A 13 9.24 -11.93 -9.96
CA ARG A 13 7.92 -11.39 -9.61
C ARG A 13 8.02 -10.04 -8.92
N LEU A 14 8.92 -9.90 -7.94
CA LEU A 14 9.13 -8.62 -7.25
C LEU A 14 9.59 -7.54 -8.23
N GLN A 15 10.57 -7.86 -9.08
CA GLN A 15 11.04 -6.91 -10.09
C GLN A 15 9.93 -6.48 -11.05
N ALA A 16 9.09 -7.42 -11.50
CA ALA A 16 7.95 -7.14 -12.34
C ALA A 16 6.89 -6.27 -11.62
N MET A 17 6.64 -6.52 -10.33
CA MET A 17 5.75 -5.70 -9.52
C MET A 17 6.26 -4.26 -9.38
N GLU A 18 7.56 -4.08 -9.13
CA GLU A 18 8.19 -2.76 -9.04
C GLU A 18 8.10 -2.01 -10.36
N SER A 19 8.50 -2.63 -11.47
CA SER A 19 8.43 -1.99 -12.79
C SER A 19 7.00 -1.64 -13.20
N PHE A 20 6.03 -2.49 -12.86
CA PHE A 20 4.62 -2.20 -13.12
C PHE A 20 4.12 -1.05 -12.26
N TRP A 21 4.48 -1.03 -10.97
CA TRP A 21 4.13 0.06 -10.06
C TRP A 21 4.68 1.41 -10.54
N ASP A 22 5.96 1.45 -10.92
CA ASP A 22 6.60 2.66 -11.45
C ASP A 22 5.90 3.17 -12.71
N ALA A 23 5.56 2.26 -13.63
CA ALA A 23 4.84 2.61 -14.84
C ALA A 23 3.44 3.21 -14.54
N MET A 24 2.71 2.64 -13.58
CA MET A 24 1.41 3.18 -13.16
C MET A 24 1.54 4.56 -12.51
N CYS A 25 2.57 4.79 -11.69
CA CYS A 25 2.79 6.08 -11.05
C CYS A 25 3.13 7.19 -12.06
N GLN A 26 3.76 6.85 -13.19
CA GLN A 26 4.07 7.81 -14.26
C GLN A 26 2.86 8.11 -15.17
N ASP A 27 1.83 7.26 -15.16
CA ASP A 27 0.62 7.45 -15.94
C ASP A 27 -0.42 8.29 -15.18
N GLU A 28 -0.10 9.57 -14.98
CA GLU A 28 -0.98 10.52 -14.27
C GLU A 28 -2.37 10.66 -14.93
N LYS A 29 -2.47 10.39 -16.24
CA LYS A 29 -3.73 10.51 -16.98
C LYS A 29 -4.70 9.38 -16.67
N ASN A 30 -4.18 8.17 -16.40
CA ASN A 30 -4.99 7.00 -16.07
C ASN A 30 -4.95 6.66 -14.57
N ALA A 31 -4.33 7.51 -13.75
CA ALA A 31 -4.28 7.32 -12.31
C ALA A 31 -5.72 7.25 -11.74
N PRO A 32 -6.06 6.21 -10.96
CA PRO A 32 -7.37 6.10 -10.37
C PRO A 32 -7.58 7.23 -9.36
N SER A 33 -8.75 7.85 -9.42
CA SER A 33 -9.14 8.83 -8.38
C SER A 33 -9.25 8.14 -7.03
N SER A 34 -8.81 8.83 -5.98
CA SER A 34 -9.04 8.35 -4.61
C SER A 34 -10.54 8.17 -4.36
N PRO A 35 -10.97 7.11 -3.67
CA PRO A 35 -12.36 6.97 -3.26
C PRO A 35 -12.82 8.19 -2.45
N GLY A 36 -14.08 8.60 -2.60
CA GLY A 36 -14.60 9.80 -1.93
C GLY A 36 -14.50 9.77 -0.40
N TRP A 37 -14.48 8.58 0.21
CA TRP A 37 -14.31 8.40 1.65
C TRP A 37 -12.86 8.57 2.13
N HIS A 38 -11.87 8.49 1.23
CA HIS A 38 -10.46 8.39 1.62
C HIS A 38 -9.99 9.61 2.42
N GLY A 39 -10.38 10.81 1.99
CA GLY A 39 -10.05 12.05 2.71
C GLY A 39 -10.62 12.09 4.12
N ALA A 40 -11.87 11.64 4.32
CA ALA A 40 -12.53 11.65 5.62
C ALA A 40 -11.80 10.75 6.63
N VAL A 41 -11.37 9.55 6.20
CA VAL A 41 -10.61 8.63 7.06
C VAL A 41 -9.24 9.19 7.44
N LEU A 42 -8.57 9.88 6.51
CA LEU A 42 -7.28 10.52 6.80
C LEU A 42 -7.43 11.69 7.77
N GLU A 43 -8.49 12.49 7.63
CA GLU A 43 -8.81 13.59 8.54
C GLU A 43 -9.08 13.08 9.96
N GLU A 44 -9.95 12.07 10.10
CA GLU A 44 -10.26 11.42 11.38
C GLU A 44 -8.99 10.92 12.07
N ARG A 45 -8.12 10.21 11.33
CA ARG A 45 -6.85 9.71 11.88
C ARG A 45 -5.92 10.84 12.30
N ARG A 46 -5.88 11.95 11.57
CA ARG A 46 -5.05 13.12 11.91
C ARG A 46 -5.54 13.77 13.21
N GLN A 47 -6.85 13.88 13.39
CA GLN A 47 -7.46 14.42 14.62
C GLN A 47 -7.19 13.52 15.83
N THR A 48 -7.26 12.20 15.66
CA THR A 48 -6.90 11.22 16.71
C THR A 48 -5.42 11.31 17.10
N ILE A 49 -4.53 11.60 16.15
CA ILE A 49 -3.11 11.85 16.46
C ILE A 49 -2.96 13.18 17.20
N ALA A 50 -3.60 14.24 16.73
CA ALA A 50 -3.48 15.58 17.30
C ALA A 50 -4.06 15.70 18.73
N SER A 51 -5.13 14.95 19.03
CA SER A 51 -5.74 14.86 20.37
C SER A 51 -4.90 14.07 21.37
N GLY A 52 -3.92 13.28 20.90
CA GLY A 52 -3.13 12.37 21.75
C GLY A 52 -3.80 11.02 21.99
N ASP A 53 -4.98 10.76 21.40
CA ASP A 53 -5.74 9.52 21.56
C ASP A 53 -5.24 8.37 20.64
N ALA A 54 -4.28 8.66 19.77
CA ALA A 54 -3.68 7.68 18.88
C ALA A 54 -2.95 6.57 19.63
N LYS A 55 -3.32 5.33 19.32
CA LYS A 55 -2.61 4.13 19.80
C LYS A 55 -1.52 3.75 18.82
N TRP A 56 -0.31 3.61 19.34
CA TRP A 56 0.87 3.22 18.58
C TRP A 56 1.14 1.72 18.74
N LEU A 57 1.71 1.12 17.71
CA LEU A 57 2.12 -0.28 17.70
C LEU A 57 3.57 -0.33 17.25
N SER A 58 4.43 -0.99 18.00
CA SER A 58 5.79 -1.28 17.57
C SER A 58 5.78 -2.23 16.37
N LEU A 59 6.85 -2.21 15.58
CA LEU A 59 7.00 -3.13 14.45
C LEU A 59 6.98 -4.60 14.90
N ASP A 60 7.51 -4.90 16.09
CA ASP A 60 7.51 -6.26 16.62
C ASP A 60 6.11 -6.73 17.02
N GLU A 61 5.31 -5.86 17.65
CA GLU A 61 3.90 -6.14 17.95
C GLU A 61 3.08 -6.31 16.66
N LEU A 62 3.34 -5.48 15.64
CA LEU A 62 2.72 -5.60 14.32
C LEU A 62 3.04 -6.94 13.66
N LYS A 63 4.32 -7.33 13.62
CA LYS A 63 4.77 -8.62 13.06
C LYS A 63 4.13 -9.79 13.78
N LYS A 64 4.03 -9.74 15.12
CA LYS A 64 3.34 -10.79 15.91
C LYS A 64 1.86 -10.89 15.54
N ARG A 65 1.17 -9.78 15.31
CA ARG A 65 -0.24 -9.75 14.91
C ARG A 65 -0.48 -10.35 13.51
N LEU A 66 0.42 -10.08 12.55
CA LEU A 66 0.27 -10.48 11.15
C LEU A 66 0.74 -11.91 10.85
N ARG A 67 1.45 -12.57 11.77
CA ARG A 67 1.91 -13.97 11.64
C ARG A 67 0.80 -15.02 11.90
N ARG A 68 -0.47 -14.63 11.88
CA ARG A 68 -1.62 -15.55 12.02
C ARG A 68 -1.98 -16.19 10.70
#